data_AF-A0A975CJ20-F1
#
_entry.id   AF-A0A975CJ20-F1
#
_cell.length_a   1.000
_cell.length_b   1.000
_cell.length_c   1.000
_cell.angle_alpha   90.00
_cell.angle_beta   90.00
_cell.angle_gamma   90.00
#
_symmetry.space_group_name_H-M   'P 1'
#
loop_
_entity.id
_entity.type
_entity.pdbx_description
1 polymer ?
#
loop_
_entity_poly.entity_id
_entity_poly.type
_entity_poly.pdbx_seq_one_letter_code
_entity_poly.pdbx_strand_id
1 'polypeptide(L)'
;MAAQAAREAASRATQADSQAGGASNATAPPPSDDTARLAARHLTLPVQGVSPTQLRDTYTDARASGARRHDAIDIMAPEGTPVLAVEDGRIAKLFWSAGGGGTTLYQFDPGEQYAYYYAHLSRYADGLKEGQAVRRGQVIGYVGSSGNASPDAPHLHFAVFKLGPDKRWWQGEALNPYPLWRP
;
A
#
# COMPACT_ATOMS: atom_id res chain seq x y z
N MET A 1 -4.78 66.70 -27.02
CA MET A 1 -6.18 66.24 -27.09
C MET A 1 -6.27 65.22 -28.21
N ALA A 2 -6.58 63.98 -27.85
CA ALA A 2 -6.44 62.79 -28.68
C ALA A 2 -7.46 62.77 -29.82
N ALA A 3 -6.96 62.46 -31.02
CA ALA A 3 -7.74 62.36 -32.24
C ALA A 3 -8.52 61.04 -32.29
N GLN A 4 -9.78 61.21 -32.67
CA GLN A 4 -10.83 60.23 -32.86
C GLN A 4 -10.83 59.79 -34.34
N ALA A 5 -10.78 58.49 -34.61
CA ALA A 5 -11.19 57.86 -35.87
C ALA A 5 -11.30 56.34 -35.61
N ALA A 6 -12.47 55.79 -35.27
CA ALA A 6 -13.66 55.53 -36.10
C ALA A 6 -13.69 54.10 -36.69
N ARG A 7 -14.90 53.51 -36.63
CA ARG A 7 -15.46 52.31 -37.32
C ARG A 7 -15.55 51.06 -36.43
N GLU A 8 -16.68 50.85 -35.75
CA GLU A 8 -17.98 50.31 -36.22
C GLU A 8 -17.94 48.81 -36.58
N ALA A 9 -18.66 48.00 -35.79
CA ALA A 9 -19.64 46.99 -36.23
C ALA A 9 -19.84 45.93 -35.14
N ALA A 10 -20.99 45.95 -34.46
CA ALA A 10 -21.41 44.87 -33.56
C ALA A 10 -22.94 44.71 -33.59
N SER A 11 -23.44 43.78 -34.40
CA SER A 11 -24.73 43.12 -34.16
C SER A 11 -24.83 41.74 -34.84
N ARG A 12 -25.30 40.79 -34.02
CA ARG A 12 -25.74 39.38 -34.17
C ARG A 12 -26.11 38.85 -35.58
N ALA A 13 -25.65 37.63 -35.90
CA ALA A 13 -26.45 36.38 -35.98
C ALA A 13 -25.90 35.32 -36.98
N THR A 14 -26.11 34.04 -36.64
CA THR A 14 -26.29 32.84 -37.50
C THR A 14 -25.13 31.84 -37.69
N GLN A 15 -25.52 30.56 -37.72
CA GLN A 15 -24.82 29.28 -37.59
C GLN A 15 -24.16 28.71 -38.87
N ALA A 16 -23.29 27.71 -38.64
CA ALA A 16 -22.83 26.59 -39.50
C ALA A 16 -21.79 26.94 -40.60
N ASP A 17 -20.71 26.20 -40.88
CA ASP A 17 -20.45 24.76 -40.73
C ASP A 17 -18.92 24.42 -40.75
N SER A 18 -18.57 23.32 -40.06
CA SER A 18 -17.50 22.31 -40.23
C SER A 18 -16.01 22.65 -40.55
N GLN A 19 -15.06 22.26 -39.66
CA GLN A 19 -14.37 20.95 -39.66
C GLN A 19 -13.15 20.86 -38.69
N ALA A 20 -13.10 19.71 -37.97
CA ALA A 20 -11.96 18.88 -37.56
C ALA A 20 -10.78 19.44 -36.72
N GLY A 21 -10.59 18.84 -35.54
CA GLY A 21 -9.29 18.88 -34.84
C GLY A 21 -9.29 18.37 -33.39
N GLY A 22 -9.18 17.05 -33.21
CA GLY A 22 -8.40 16.44 -32.11
C GLY A 22 -8.90 16.58 -30.66
N ALA A 23 -9.63 15.56 -30.19
CA ALA A 23 -9.82 15.31 -28.77
C ALA A 23 -8.47 15.02 -28.07
N SER A 24 -8.19 15.73 -26.99
CA SER A 24 -7.27 15.25 -25.95
C SER A 24 -7.81 15.65 -24.58
N ASN A 25 -8.93 15.05 -24.19
CA ASN A 25 -9.21 14.86 -22.78
C ASN A 25 -8.17 13.86 -22.27
N ALA A 26 -7.13 14.38 -21.62
CA ALA A 26 -6.28 13.58 -20.75
C ALA A 26 -7.13 13.12 -19.56
N THR A 27 -7.93 12.07 -19.80
CA THR A 27 -8.59 11.33 -18.74
C THR A 27 -7.50 10.65 -17.94
N ALA A 28 -7.25 11.17 -16.73
CA ALA A 28 -6.54 10.42 -15.71
C ALA A 28 -7.13 9.00 -15.66
N PRO A 29 -6.31 7.94 -15.59
CA PRO A 29 -6.82 6.58 -15.51
C PRO A 29 -7.82 6.52 -14.34
N PRO A 30 -8.99 5.88 -14.51
CA PRO A 30 -9.98 5.82 -13.45
C PRO A 30 -9.31 5.20 -12.21
N PRO A 31 -9.59 5.71 -10.98
CA PRO A 31 -9.22 5.00 -9.78
C PRO A 31 -9.93 3.65 -9.84
N SER A 32 -9.18 2.63 -10.24
CA SER A 32 -9.66 1.28 -10.13
C SER A 32 -9.76 0.95 -8.66
N ASP A 33 -10.85 0.30 -8.27
CA ASP A 33 -11.07 -0.28 -6.94
C ASP A 33 -9.88 -1.17 -6.54
N ASP A 34 -8.83 -0.55 -5.99
CA ASP A 34 -7.56 -1.21 -5.66
C ASP A 34 -7.77 -2.30 -4.61
N THR A 35 -8.77 -2.10 -3.75
CA THR A 35 -9.25 -3.11 -2.81
C THR A 35 -9.80 -4.32 -3.56
N ALA A 36 -10.70 -4.13 -4.54
CA ALA A 36 -11.18 -5.25 -5.36
C ALA A 36 -10.07 -5.93 -6.17
N ARG A 37 -9.11 -5.15 -6.68
CA ARG A 37 -7.93 -5.71 -7.37
C ARG A 37 -7.11 -6.58 -6.43
N LEU A 38 -6.81 -6.11 -5.23
CA LEU A 38 -6.08 -6.86 -4.20
C LEU A 38 -6.86 -8.11 -3.76
N ALA A 39 -8.19 -8.00 -3.59
CA ALA A 39 -9.03 -9.13 -3.19
C ALA A 39 -8.99 -10.25 -4.24
N ALA A 40 -8.97 -9.91 -5.53
CA ALA A 40 -8.84 -10.86 -6.63
C ALA A 40 -7.48 -11.59 -6.68
N ARG A 41 -6.47 -11.13 -5.94
CA ARG A 41 -5.14 -11.76 -5.89
C ARG A 41 -5.07 -12.94 -4.92
N HIS A 42 -6.07 -13.10 -4.06
CA HIS A 42 -6.11 -14.15 -3.04
C HIS A 42 -4.81 -14.21 -2.22
N LEU A 43 -4.47 -13.07 -1.60
CA LEU A 43 -3.31 -12.96 -0.73
C LEU A 43 -3.37 -13.99 0.40
N THR A 44 -2.25 -14.62 0.69
CA THR A 44 -2.10 -15.45 1.89
C THR A 44 -2.11 -14.57 3.13
N LEU A 45 -2.77 -15.02 4.20
CA LEU A 45 -2.68 -14.36 5.51
C LEU A 45 -1.22 -14.49 6.01
N PRO A 46 -0.53 -13.38 6.33
CA PRO A 46 0.92 -13.34 6.46
C PRO A 46 1.47 -13.97 7.75
N VAL A 47 0.62 -14.57 8.60
CA VAL A 47 1.05 -15.22 9.84
C VAL A 47 0.56 -16.66 9.83
N GLN A 48 1.48 -17.60 9.88
CA GLN A 48 1.16 -19.03 9.80
C GLN A 48 0.24 -19.46 10.96
N GLY A 49 -0.85 -20.16 10.61
CA GLY A 49 -1.79 -20.71 11.58
C GLY A 49 -2.84 -19.71 12.10
N VAL A 50 -2.74 -18.43 11.76
CA VAL A 50 -3.81 -17.47 12.02
C VAL A 50 -4.86 -17.60 10.92
N SER A 51 -6.11 -17.72 11.34
CA SER A 51 -7.29 -17.76 10.48
C SER A 51 -7.98 -16.39 10.40
N PRO A 52 -8.78 -16.12 9.35
CA PRO A 52 -9.48 -14.86 9.23
C PRO A 52 -10.34 -14.52 10.46
N THR A 53 -10.97 -15.52 11.08
CA THR A 53 -11.84 -15.34 12.27
C THR A 53 -11.15 -14.73 13.47
N GLN A 54 -9.83 -14.84 13.55
CA GLN A 54 -9.01 -14.28 14.64
C GLN A 54 -8.56 -12.83 14.37
N LEU A 55 -8.73 -12.33 13.14
CA LEU A 55 -8.39 -10.95 12.80
C LEU A 55 -9.37 -9.97 13.44
N ARG A 56 -8.82 -8.83 13.89
CA ARG A 56 -9.55 -7.63 14.28
C ARG A 56 -9.25 -6.53 13.28
N ASP A 57 -10.26 -5.75 12.90
CA ASP A 57 -10.03 -4.56 12.10
C ASP A 57 -9.41 -3.48 12.99
N THR A 58 -8.11 -3.26 12.79
CA THR A 58 -7.32 -2.24 13.49
C THR A 58 -6.84 -1.16 12.53
N TYR A 59 -7.34 -1.14 11.28
CA TYR A 59 -6.82 -0.28 10.21
C TYR A 59 -7.01 1.21 10.47
N THR A 60 -8.13 1.57 11.10
CA THR A 60 -8.45 2.96 11.46
C THR A 60 -8.03 3.32 12.89
N ASP A 61 -7.41 2.42 13.64
CA ASP A 61 -7.12 2.67 15.05
C ASP A 61 -6.24 3.90 15.25
N ALA A 62 -6.55 4.67 16.29
CA ALA A 62 -5.74 5.80 16.70
C ALA A 62 -4.41 5.31 17.27
N ARG A 63 -3.29 5.89 16.82
CA ARG A 63 -1.95 5.65 17.35
C ARG A 63 -1.32 6.97 17.79
N ALA A 64 -0.28 6.88 18.60
CA ALA A 64 0.39 8.04 19.20
C ALA A 64 -0.62 9.01 19.86
N SER A 65 -1.49 8.47 20.72
CA SER A 65 -2.53 9.22 21.43
C SER A 65 -3.49 10.01 20.52
N GLY A 66 -3.78 9.50 19.32
CA GLY A 66 -4.70 10.11 18.36
C GLY A 66 -4.04 10.96 17.27
N ALA A 67 -2.72 11.11 17.29
CA ALA A 67 -2.01 11.93 16.32
C ALA A 67 -1.85 11.27 14.93
N ARG A 68 -1.96 9.93 14.84
CA ARG A 68 -1.92 9.22 13.55
C ARG A 68 -2.96 8.11 13.47
N ARG A 69 -3.35 7.78 12.25
CA ARG A 69 -4.07 6.56 11.90
C ARG A 69 -3.10 5.38 11.84
N HIS A 70 -3.62 4.17 12.07
CA HIS A 70 -2.79 2.97 12.08
C HIS A 70 -2.23 2.61 10.70
N ASP A 71 -3.05 2.70 9.65
CA ASP A 71 -2.74 2.43 8.24
C ASP A 71 -2.21 1.01 7.96
N ALA A 72 -2.51 0.09 8.87
CA ALA A 72 -2.07 -1.30 8.88
C ALA A 72 -3.04 -2.13 9.72
N ILE A 73 -2.88 -3.46 9.74
CA ILE A 73 -3.50 -4.29 10.78
C ILE A 73 -2.45 -4.93 11.67
N ASP A 74 -2.79 -5.12 12.94
CA ASP A 74 -1.98 -5.89 13.88
C ASP A 74 -2.53 -7.33 13.97
N ILE A 75 -1.72 -8.28 13.57
CA ILE A 75 -2.05 -9.71 13.57
C ILE A 75 -1.37 -10.37 14.76
N MET A 76 -2.15 -10.65 15.80
CA MET A 76 -1.66 -11.23 17.05
C MET A 76 -1.21 -12.68 16.85
N ALA A 77 0.01 -13.00 17.29
CA ALA A 77 0.53 -14.35 17.36
C ALA A 77 1.75 -14.42 18.29
N PRO A 78 2.07 -15.59 18.88
CA PRO A 78 3.26 -15.73 19.70
C PRO A 78 4.54 -15.32 18.96
N GLU A 79 5.51 -14.75 19.69
CA GLU A 79 6.84 -14.51 19.15
C GLU A 79 7.44 -15.80 18.57
N GLY A 80 8.13 -15.67 17.43
CA GLY A 80 8.69 -16.82 16.71
C GLY A 80 7.70 -17.51 15.76
N THR A 81 6.42 -17.10 15.73
CA THR A 81 5.47 -17.61 14.73
C THR A 81 5.94 -17.25 13.30
N PRO A 82 5.94 -18.18 12.34
CA PRO A 82 6.38 -17.88 10.97
C PRO A 82 5.54 -16.79 10.31
N VAL A 83 6.24 -15.82 9.71
CA VAL A 83 5.67 -14.78 8.85
C VAL A 83 5.89 -15.16 7.39
N LEU A 84 4.82 -15.12 6.60
CA LEU A 84 4.75 -15.63 5.24
C LEU A 84 4.67 -14.49 4.22
N ALA A 85 5.33 -14.66 3.08
CA ALA A 85 5.10 -13.81 1.92
C ALA A 85 3.65 -13.95 1.45
N VAL A 86 2.92 -12.84 1.39
CA VAL A 86 1.48 -12.86 1.05
C VAL A 86 1.19 -13.32 -0.38
N GLU A 87 2.18 -13.21 -1.27
CA GLU A 87 2.12 -13.67 -2.65
C GLU A 87 3.54 -13.83 -3.24
N ASP A 88 3.64 -14.18 -4.53
CA ASP A 88 4.91 -14.16 -5.25
C ASP A 88 5.46 -12.75 -5.38
N GLY A 89 6.78 -12.58 -5.45
CA GLY A 89 7.37 -11.27 -5.66
C GLY A 89 8.84 -11.24 -5.27
N ARG A 90 9.29 -10.11 -4.71
CA ARG A 90 10.67 -9.98 -4.23
C ARG A 90 10.77 -9.19 -2.93
N ILE A 91 11.83 -9.44 -2.18
CA ILE A 91 12.20 -8.61 -1.04
C ILE A 91 12.81 -7.30 -1.56
N ALA A 92 12.10 -6.19 -1.38
CA ALA A 92 12.55 -4.88 -1.81
C ALA A 92 13.49 -4.23 -0.79
N LYS A 93 13.25 -4.46 0.51
CA LYS A 93 14.05 -3.85 1.58
C LYS A 93 14.00 -4.69 2.85
N LEU A 94 15.14 -4.81 3.50
CA LEU A 94 15.30 -5.26 4.88
C LEU A 94 15.91 -4.10 5.66
N PHE A 95 15.25 -3.63 6.71
CA PHE A 95 15.80 -2.52 7.49
C PHE A 95 15.34 -2.51 8.95
N TRP A 96 16.14 -1.84 9.79
CA TRP A 96 15.74 -1.46 11.14
C TRP A 96 15.10 -0.07 11.14
N SER A 97 13.82 0.02 11.53
CA SER A 97 13.04 1.25 11.62
C SER A 97 13.12 1.86 13.01
N ALA A 98 13.88 2.95 13.14
CA ALA A 98 13.95 3.73 14.38
C ALA A 98 12.63 4.45 14.74
N GLY A 99 11.70 4.61 13.79
CA GLY A 99 10.39 5.23 14.00
C GLY A 99 9.35 4.34 14.71
N GLY A 100 9.79 3.25 15.34
CA GLY A 100 8.95 2.30 16.06
C GLY A 100 8.71 0.97 15.36
N GLY A 101 9.05 0.82 14.06
CA GLY A 101 8.84 -0.43 13.34
C GLY A 101 9.78 -1.58 13.75
N GLY A 102 10.97 -1.27 14.29
CA GLY A 102 11.95 -2.29 14.67
C GLY A 102 12.53 -3.02 13.47
N THR A 103 12.64 -4.35 13.54
CA THR A 103 13.04 -5.18 12.39
C THR A 103 11.88 -5.27 11.40
N THR A 104 12.12 -4.83 10.17
CA THR A 104 11.06 -4.66 9.17
C THR A 104 11.48 -5.15 7.79
N LEU A 105 10.48 -5.46 6.97
CA LEU A 105 10.66 -5.97 5.61
C LEU A 105 9.63 -5.33 4.68
N TYR A 106 10.07 -4.96 3.48
CA TYR A 106 9.19 -4.65 2.36
C TYR A 106 9.30 -5.74 1.29
N GLN A 107 8.16 -6.32 0.93
CA GLN A 107 8.00 -7.20 -0.23
C GLN A 107 7.27 -6.42 -1.32
N PHE A 108 7.76 -6.49 -2.56
CA PHE A 108 7.01 -6.02 -3.72
C PHE A 108 6.36 -7.20 -4.41
N ASP A 109 5.18 -6.96 -4.97
CA ASP A 109 4.52 -7.89 -5.89
C ASP A 109 5.30 -8.05 -7.21
N PRO A 110 4.94 -9.02 -8.07
CA PRO A 110 5.66 -9.26 -9.32
C PRO A 110 5.56 -8.08 -10.30
N GLY A 111 4.44 -7.35 -10.28
CA GLY A 111 4.22 -6.18 -11.13
C GLY A 111 4.78 -4.88 -10.56
N GLU A 112 5.25 -4.91 -9.31
CA GLU A 112 5.71 -3.74 -8.55
C GLU A 112 4.65 -2.61 -8.46
N GLN A 113 3.39 -3.01 -8.39
CA GLN A 113 2.21 -2.16 -8.20
C GLN A 113 1.90 -1.96 -6.71
N TYR A 114 2.26 -2.93 -5.86
CA TYR A 114 1.98 -2.94 -4.44
C TYR A 114 3.24 -3.30 -3.64
N ALA A 115 3.35 -2.71 -2.46
CA ALA A 115 4.33 -3.07 -1.44
C ALA A 115 3.61 -3.60 -0.20
N TYR A 116 4.10 -4.72 0.32
CA TYR A 116 3.66 -5.33 1.57
C TYR A 116 4.72 -5.07 2.62
N TYR A 117 4.30 -4.47 3.73
CA TYR A 117 5.15 -4.10 4.83
C TYR A 117 4.90 -4.98 6.04
N TYR A 118 5.99 -5.49 6.61
CA TYR A 118 6.00 -6.38 7.75
C TYR A 118 6.90 -5.76 8.80
N ALA A 119 6.36 -5.51 10.01
CA ALA A 119 7.09 -4.86 11.09
C ALA A 119 7.02 -5.65 12.40
N HIS A 120 7.82 -5.21 13.38
CA HIS A 120 7.98 -5.83 14.69
C HIS A 120 8.56 -7.24 14.66
N LEU A 121 9.21 -7.64 13.57
CA LEU A 121 9.77 -8.98 13.43
C LEU A 121 10.81 -9.23 14.53
N SER A 122 10.88 -10.46 15.04
CA SER A 122 11.97 -10.88 15.93
C SER A 122 13.26 -11.06 15.12
N ARG A 123 13.15 -11.69 13.95
CA ARG A 123 14.24 -11.87 12.97
C ARG A 123 13.70 -12.16 11.57
N TYR A 124 14.57 -12.03 10.57
CA TYR A 124 14.30 -12.51 9.21
C TYR A 124 14.46 -14.03 9.11
N ALA A 125 13.89 -14.61 8.05
CA ALA A 125 14.17 -16.00 7.68
C ALA A 125 15.65 -16.15 7.27
N ASP A 126 16.23 -17.33 7.52
CA ASP A 126 17.63 -17.60 7.21
C ASP A 126 17.93 -17.43 5.72
N GLY A 127 19.02 -16.73 5.40
CA GLY A 127 19.47 -16.50 4.03
C GLY A 127 18.63 -15.49 3.22
N LEU A 128 17.61 -14.87 3.83
CA LEU A 128 16.82 -13.83 3.19
C LEU A 128 17.67 -12.59 2.93
N LYS A 129 17.55 -12.02 1.72
CA LYS A 129 18.29 -10.84 1.29
C LYS A 129 17.45 -9.95 0.39
N GLU A 130 17.80 -8.67 0.31
CA GLU A 130 17.22 -7.74 -0.64
C GLU A 130 17.44 -8.23 -2.09
N GLY A 131 16.44 -8.02 -2.95
CA GLY A 131 16.40 -8.50 -4.33
C GLY A 131 16.01 -9.98 -4.48
N GLN A 132 15.92 -10.75 -3.40
CA GLN A 132 15.54 -12.15 -3.47
C GLN A 132 14.08 -12.33 -3.90
N ALA A 133 13.86 -13.18 -4.90
CA ALA A 133 12.52 -13.64 -5.27
C ALA A 133 11.94 -14.53 -4.16
N VAL A 134 10.66 -14.36 -3.87
CA VAL A 134 9.90 -15.14 -2.89
C VAL A 134 8.62 -15.66 -3.52
N ARG A 135 8.16 -16.82 -3.04
CA ARG A 135 6.86 -17.38 -3.42
C ARG A 135 5.80 -17.13 -2.36
N ARG A 136 4.53 -17.09 -2.77
CA ARG A 136 3.40 -17.06 -1.85
C ARG A 136 3.52 -18.18 -0.80
N GLY A 137 3.36 -17.82 0.47
CA GLY A 137 3.46 -18.75 1.59
C GLY A 137 4.90 -19.09 2.01
N GLN A 138 5.93 -18.55 1.36
CA GLN A 138 7.30 -18.74 1.81
C GLN A 138 7.54 -17.99 3.13
N VAL A 139 8.23 -18.64 4.07
CA VAL A 139 8.65 -17.99 5.32
C VAL A 139 9.70 -16.92 5.02
N ILE A 140 9.44 -15.69 5.47
CA ILE A 140 10.29 -14.51 5.27
C ILE A 140 10.71 -13.85 6.59
N GLY A 141 10.17 -14.30 7.70
CA GLY A 141 10.53 -13.79 9.01
C GLY A 141 9.72 -14.47 10.10
N TYR A 142 9.79 -13.89 11.28
CA TYR A 142 9.10 -14.40 12.44
C TYR A 142 8.52 -13.25 13.25
N VAL A 143 7.31 -13.46 13.77
CA VAL A 143 6.62 -12.52 14.66
C VAL A 143 7.53 -12.19 15.85
N GLY A 144 7.45 -10.96 16.35
CA GLY A 144 8.20 -10.53 17.52
C GLY A 144 7.59 -9.27 18.15
N SER A 145 8.43 -8.57 18.89
CA SER A 145 8.10 -7.32 19.58
C SER A 145 9.19 -6.26 19.41
N SER A 146 9.91 -6.26 18.27
CA SER A 146 10.96 -5.25 18.04
C SER A 146 10.36 -3.87 17.76
N GLY A 147 11.15 -2.81 17.97
CA GLY A 147 10.68 -1.44 17.82
C GLY A 147 9.85 -1.00 19.02
N ASN A 148 8.61 -0.57 18.81
CA ASN A 148 7.71 -0.13 19.87
C ASN A 148 6.57 -1.11 20.19
N ALA A 149 6.59 -2.32 19.63
CA ALA A 149 5.65 -3.36 19.99
C ALA A 149 5.90 -3.86 21.42
N SER A 150 4.83 -4.21 22.14
CA SER A 150 4.95 -4.73 23.50
C SER A 150 5.39 -6.20 23.50
N PRO A 151 6.39 -6.59 24.32
CA PRO A 151 6.75 -8.00 24.53
C PRO A 151 5.59 -8.85 25.10
N ASP A 152 4.65 -8.24 25.82
CA ASP A 152 3.48 -8.94 26.38
C ASP A 152 2.40 -9.20 25.31
N ALA A 153 2.50 -8.55 24.15
CA ALA A 153 1.56 -8.68 23.04
C ALA A 153 2.28 -8.74 21.68
N PRO A 154 3.08 -9.79 21.41
CA PRO A 154 3.76 -9.94 20.12
C PRO A 154 2.74 -10.02 18.98
N HIS A 155 3.08 -9.38 17.87
CA HIS A 155 2.22 -9.31 16.70
C HIS A 155 3.02 -8.99 15.45
N LEU A 156 2.42 -9.27 14.30
CA LEU A 156 2.87 -8.71 13.03
C LEU A 156 2.05 -7.44 12.76
N HIS A 157 2.73 -6.31 12.61
CA HIS A 157 2.13 -5.12 12.01
C HIS A 157 2.27 -5.24 10.48
N PHE A 158 1.14 -5.35 9.79
CA PHE A 158 1.06 -5.62 8.36
C PHE A 158 0.33 -4.49 7.61
N ALA A 159 1.01 -3.89 6.64
CA ALA A 159 0.43 -2.84 5.80
C ALA A 159 0.57 -3.16 4.31
N VAL A 160 -0.35 -2.63 3.51
CA VAL A 160 -0.33 -2.71 2.04
C VAL A 160 -0.29 -1.29 1.51
N PHE A 161 0.64 -1.03 0.61
CA PHE A 161 0.79 0.25 -0.05
C PHE A 161 0.68 0.10 -1.56
N LYS A 162 -0.09 0.96 -2.21
CA LYS A 162 -0.01 1.16 -3.66
C LYS A 162 1.26 1.95 -3.98
N LEU A 163 2.08 1.42 -4.87
CA LEU A 163 3.31 2.06 -5.30
C LEU A 163 3.03 3.14 -6.35
N GLY A 164 3.71 4.27 -6.22
CA GLY A 164 3.79 5.28 -7.27
C GLY A 164 4.75 4.88 -8.40
N PRO A 165 4.85 5.69 -9.47
CA PRO A 165 5.68 5.39 -10.64
C PRO A 165 7.17 5.19 -10.28
N ASP A 166 7.67 5.94 -9.29
CA ASP A 166 9.05 5.83 -8.80
C ASP A 166 9.27 4.67 -7.83
N LYS A 167 8.20 3.93 -7.50
CA LYS A 167 8.22 2.74 -6.63
C LYS A 167 8.86 2.99 -5.26
N ARG A 168 8.74 4.23 -4.79
CA ARG A 168 9.18 4.66 -3.46
C ARG A 168 8.19 4.16 -2.43
N TRP A 169 8.52 3.05 -1.78
CA TRP A 169 7.65 2.40 -0.79
C TRP A 169 7.26 3.30 0.38
N TRP A 170 8.10 4.29 0.75
CA TRP A 170 7.80 5.27 1.81
C TRP A 170 6.82 6.38 1.39
N GLN A 171 6.41 6.40 0.12
CA GLN A 171 5.44 7.35 -0.43
C GLN A 171 4.17 6.66 -0.92
N GLY A 172 4.03 5.35 -0.67
CA GLY A 172 2.90 4.58 -1.14
C GLY A 172 1.59 4.95 -0.43
N GLU A 173 0.48 4.82 -1.14
CA GLU A 173 -0.86 5.04 -0.60
C GLU A 173 -1.30 3.81 0.19
N ALA A 174 -1.66 3.97 1.46
CA ALA A 174 -2.09 2.87 2.31
C ALA A 174 -3.47 2.33 1.91
N LEU A 175 -3.58 1.01 1.78
CA LEU A 175 -4.81 0.29 1.45
C LEU A 175 -5.19 -0.61 2.63
N ASN A 176 -6.50 -0.75 2.92
CA ASN A 176 -6.97 -1.60 4.01
C ASN A 176 -6.79 -3.09 3.66
N PRO A 177 -5.91 -3.85 4.33
CA PRO A 177 -5.79 -5.28 4.07
C PRO A 177 -6.89 -6.11 4.73
N TYR A 178 -7.59 -5.57 5.74
CA TYR A 178 -8.56 -6.34 6.54
C TYR A 178 -9.66 -7.01 5.69
N PRO A 179 -10.30 -6.33 4.72
CA PRO A 179 -11.35 -6.94 3.91
C PRO A 179 -10.86 -8.07 2.98
N LEU A 180 -9.55 -8.18 2.73
CA LEU A 180 -9.00 -9.14 1.76
C LEU A 180 -9.17 -10.60 2.20
N TRP A 181 -9.37 -10.83 3.50
CA TRP A 181 -9.51 -12.18 4.08
C TRP A 181 -10.88 -12.44 4.71
N ARG A 182 -11.77 -11.44 4.68
CA ARG A 182 -13.11 -11.49 5.25
C ARG A 182 -14.12 -11.22 4.12
N PRO A 183 -14.68 -12.26 3.49
CA PRO A 183 -15.74 -12.09 2.49
C PRO A 183 -17.04 -11.59 3.13
#